data_AF-A0A2V8C2E9-F1
#
_entry.id   AF-A0A2V8C2E9-F1
#
_cell.length_a   1.000
_cell.length_b   1.000
_cell.length_c   1.000
_cell.angle_alpha   90.00
_cell.angle_beta   90.00
_cell.angle_gamma   90.00
#
_symmetry.space_group_name_H-M   'P 1'
#
loop_
_entity.id
_entity.type
_entity.pdbx_description
1 polymer ?
#
loop_
_entity_poly.entity_id
_entity_poly.type
_entity_poly.pdbx_seq_one_letter_code
_entity_poly.pdbx_strand_id
1 'polypeptide(L)' 'MDRWCSERQTAKGAVVPLDRIWALVRPWYADRLDYGWQPRTPEAMEHLFAQAGLTGDFWRVPG' A
#
# COMPACT_ATOMS: atom_id res chain seq x y z
N MET A 1 14.13 8.01 9.90
CA MET A 1 12.66 8.20 10.04
C MET A 1 12.24 8.29 11.50
N ASP A 2 12.74 7.42 12.37
CA ASP A 2 12.34 7.35 13.79
C ASP A 2 12.55 8.67 14.56
N ARG A 3 13.70 9.32 14.38
CA ARG A 3 13.98 10.63 14.97
C ARG A 3 12.96 11.69 14.58
N TRP A 4 12.63 11.77 13.29
CA TRP A 4 11.67 12.75 12.77
C TRP A 4 10.25 12.52 13.32
N CYS A 5 9.82 11.26 13.43
CA CYS A 5 8.54 10.90 14.04
C CYS A 5 8.49 11.26 15.53
N SER A 6 9.59 11.01 16.26
CA SER A 6 9.71 11.31 17.68
C SER A 6 9.64 12.81 17.95
N GLU A 7 10.39 13.63 17.21
CA GLU A 7 10.39 15.10 17.35
C GLU A 7 9.02 15.71 17.07
N ARG A 8 8.20 15.06 16.25
CA ARG A 8 6.87 15.53 15.83
C ARG A 8 5.72 14.84 16.53
N GLN A 9 6.00 13.95 17.49
CA GLN A 9 4.99 13.15 18.19
C GLN A 9 4.00 12.46 17.24
N THR A 10 4.49 12.01 16.08
CA THR A 10 3.67 11.41 15.03
C THR A 10 3.94 9.91 14.97
N ALA A 11 2.88 9.10 14.86
CA ALA A 11 3.01 7.66 14.69
C ALA A 11 3.77 7.33 13.39
N LYS A 12 4.74 6.42 13.47
CA LYS A 12 5.47 5.96 12.30
C LYS A 12 4.56 5.05 11.47
N GLY A 13 4.41 5.37 10.18
CA GLY A 13 3.76 4.49 9.21
C GLY A 13 4.69 3.34 8.76
N ALA A 14 4.52 2.86 7.53
CA ALA A 14 5.41 1.85 6.96
C ALA A 14 6.66 2.47 6.31
N VAL A 15 7.82 1.86 6.56
CA VAL A 15 9.04 2.08 5.76
C VAL A 15 9.28 0.79 4.99
N VAL A 16 9.28 0.87 3.67
CA VAL A 16 9.38 -0.30 2.80
C VAL A 16 10.44 -0.10 1.72
N PRO A 17 11.10 -1.19 1.27
CA PRO A 17 12.00 -1.16 0.13
C PRO A 17 11.30 -0.68 -1.16
N LEU A 18 12.04 0.03 -2.02
CA LEU A 18 11.49 0.61 -3.26
C LEU A 18 10.97 -0.45 -4.24
N ASP A 19 11.63 -1.60 -4.33
CA ASP A 19 11.22 -2.74 -5.15
C ASP A 19 9.83 -3.27 -4.75
N ARG A 20 9.50 -3.25 -3.45
CA ARG A 20 8.18 -3.65 -2.94
C ARG A 20 7.09 -2.67 -3.34
N ILE A 21 7.38 -1.38 -3.27
CA ILE A 21 6.47 -0.36 -3.82
C ILE A 21 6.30 -0.55 -5.32
N TRP A 22 7.38 -0.77 -6.07
CA TRP A 22 7.30 -0.97 -7.51
C TRP A 22 6.48 -2.21 -7.90
N ALA A 23 6.59 -3.29 -7.12
CA ALA A 23 5.77 -4.48 -7.27
C ALA A 23 4.26 -4.20 -7.07
N LEU A 24 3.91 -3.23 -6.22
CA LEU A 24 2.52 -2.75 -6.05
C LEU A 24 2.07 -1.83 -7.18
N VAL A 25 2.89 -0.83 -7.55
CA VAL A 25 2.46 0.26 -8.46
C VAL A 25 2.09 -0.29 -9.83
N ARG A 26 2.85 -1.27 -10.34
CA ARG A 26 2.62 -1.87 -11.67
C ARG A 26 1.20 -2.43 -11.81
N PRO A 27 0.74 -3.36 -10.97
CA PRO A 27 -0.64 -3.84 -11.05
C PRO A 27 -1.67 -2.80 -10.57
N TRP A 28 -1.32 -1.91 -9.63
CA TRP A 28 -2.24 -0.88 -9.14
C TRP A 28 -2.76 0.04 -10.24
N TYR A 29 -1.89 0.39 -11.19
CA TYR A 29 -2.21 1.27 -12.32
C TYR A 29 -2.48 0.52 -13.62
N ALA A 30 -2.39 -0.81 -13.66
CA ALA A 30 -2.48 -1.59 -14.89
C ALA A 30 -3.79 -1.40 -15.66
N ASP A 31 -4.89 -1.23 -14.94
CA ASP A 31 -6.26 -1.10 -15.46
C ASP A 31 -6.86 0.29 -15.21
N ARG A 32 -6.10 1.20 -14.57
CA ARG A 32 -6.65 2.45 -14.02
C ARG A 32 -7.08 3.47 -15.07
N LEU A 33 -6.66 3.25 -16.32
CA LEU A 33 -7.04 4.06 -17.48
C LEU A 33 -8.07 3.36 -18.37
N ASP A 34 -8.49 2.15 -18.02
CA ASP A 34 -9.49 1.42 -18.78
C ASP A 34 -10.87 2.06 -18.57
N TYR A 35 -11.64 2.18 -19.66
CA TYR A 35 -12.98 2.79 -19.61
C TYR A 35 -13.94 2.06 -18.66
N GLY A 36 -13.74 0.76 -18.48
CA GLY A 36 -14.53 -0.09 -17.57
C GLY A 36 -13.98 -0.16 -16.15
N TRP A 37 -12.97 0.63 -15.79
CA TRP A 37 -12.33 0.56 -14.48
C TRP A 37 -13.35 0.76 -13.36
N GLN A 38 -13.21 -0.07 -12.32
CA GLN A 38 -13.95 0.05 -11.07
C GLN A 38 -12.97 0.09 -9.90
N PRO A 39 -13.31 0.82 -8.81
CA PRO A 39 -12.54 0.74 -7.58
C PRO A 39 -12.40 -0.71 -7.11
N ARG A 40 -11.20 -1.08 -6.65
CA ARG A 40 -10.97 -2.38 -6.01
C ARG A 40 -11.72 -2.45 -4.69
N THR A 41 -12.21 -3.63 -4.33
CA THR A 41 -12.73 -3.86 -2.97
C THR A 41 -11.58 -3.81 -1.96
N PRO A 42 -11.87 -3.57 -0.66
CA PRO A 42 -10.86 -3.67 0.40
C PRO A 42 -10.06 -4.97 0.34
N GLU A 43 -10.74 -6.10 0.15
CA GLU A 43 -10.11 -7.43 0.09
C GLU A 43 -9.18 -7.56 -1.11
N ALA A 44 -9.59 -7.02 -2.27
CA ALA A 44 -8.76 -7.02 -3.46
C ALA A 44 -7.52 -6.13 -3.30
N MET A 45 -7.63 -5.01 -2.58
CA MET A 45 -6.48 -4.16 -2.25
C MET A 45 -5.51 -4.85 -1.28
N GLU A 46 -6.02 -5.46 -0.20
CA GLU A 46 -5.19 -6.21 0.75
C GLU A 46 -4.45 -7.36 0.07
N HIS A 47 -5.12 -8.10 -0.82
CA HIS A 47 -4.48 -9.16 -1.58
C HIS A 47 -3.34 -8.62 -2.44
N LEU A 48 -3.54 -7.47 -3.08
CA LEU A 48 -2.52 -6.83 -3.90
C LEU A 48 -1.32 -6.33 -3.08
N PHE A 49 -1.55 -5.79 -1.88
CA PHE A 49 -0.49 -5.45 -0.94
C PHE A 49 0.30 -6.70 -0.52
N ALA A 50 -0.38 -7.78 -0.16
CA ALA A 50 0.24 -9.03 0.23
C ALA A 50 1.12 -9.63 -0.89
N GLN A 51 0.66 -9.59 -2.15
CA GLN A 51 1.45 -10.02 -3.31
C GLN A 51 2.73 -9.19 -3.49
N ALA A 52 2.69 -7.90 -3.18
CA ALA A 52 3.88 -7.03 -3.17
C ALA A 52 4.78 -7.26 -1.94
N GLY A 53 4.40 -8.12 -0.99
CA GLY A 53 5.09 -8.31 0.29
C GLY A 53 4.84 -7.18 1.30
N LEU A 54 3.80 -6.38 1.08
CA LEU A 54 3.37 -5.30 1.94
C LEU A 54 2.33 -5.86 2.92
N THR A 55 2.80 -6.31 4.07
CA THR A 55 1.99 -7.01 5.09
C THR A 55 2.08 -6.34 6.46
N GLY A 56 1.15 -6.65 7.36
CA GLY A 56 1.09 -6.12 8.72
C GLY A 56 -0.06 -5.12 8.90
N ASP A 57 -0.24 -4.65 10.13
CA ASP A 57 -1.44 -3.88 10.52
C ASP A 57 -1.64 -2.59 9.70
N PHE A 58 -0.54 -1.94 9.27
CA PHE A 58 -0.60 -0.74 8.42
C PHE A 58 -1.27 -1.01 7.06
N TRP A 59 -1.16 -2.24 6.54
CA TRP A 59 -1.65 -2.62 5.22
C TRP A 59 -3.03 -3.28 5.24
N ARG A 60 -3.67 -3.37 6.42
CA ARG A 60 -5.07 -3.79 6.50
C ARG A 60 -5.98 -2.65 6.04
N VAL A 61 -6.98 -2.97 5.25
CA VAL A 61 -8.01 -2.06 4.79
C VAL A 61 -9.27 -2.36 5.61
N PRO A 62 -9.80 -1.39 6.38
CA PRO A 62 -11.07 -1.57 7.07
C PRO A 62 -12.18 -1.87 6.05
N GLY A 63 -13.03 -2.84 6.37
CA GLY A 63 -14.25 -3.14 5.59
C GLY A 63 -15.34 -2.09 5.75
#